data_AF-A0A3N5SJP9-F1
#
_entry.id   AF-A0A3N5SJP9-F1
#
_cell.length_a   1.000
_cell.length_b   1.000
_cell.length_c   1.000
_cell.angle_alpha   90.00
_cell.angle_beta   90.00
_cell.angle_gamma   90.00
#
_symmetry.space_group_name_H-M   'P 1'
#
loop_
_entity.id
_entity.type
_entity.pdbx_description
1 polymer ?
#
loop_
_entity_poly.entity_id
_entity_poly.type
_entity_poly.pdbx_seq_one_letter_code
_entity_poly.pdbx_strand_id
1 'polypeptide(L)'
;MPRPAVLDRLRRQKRFVWLRRKLDDGVAARIASLGIQGLHLRTESHRVYPHGTLASNIVGFAGLDNTGLEGIEYKYEDVLTGRKGPARTSPDADYVKGCSVRLTIDRVVQYTAEREIERGVRESGATQGAAVVMEVKTGRLLAVAKYPLVDPNSYWEFSGDAMKNFAVVDSFEPGSTLKVIAAAALLETHPGVLGERFRCEGKIEVADAVIKCTAVHGDLTLDGIIKHSCNAGIIQAVKRLKREKLYATLSRFGFGRETGVEMPGESPGLLRGVGDWSGLSRYSLSIGQEISVTSIQMVAAFGAIANGGVYMTPTVIESIESDDGAVLQAFYPKSRGR
;
A
#
# COMPACT_ATOMS: atom_id res chain seq x y z
N MET A 1 24.80 -14.15 24.69
CA MET A 1 24.19 -15.47 24.92
C MET A 1 24.66 -15.99 26.28
N PRO A 2 23.77 -16.50 27.13
CA PRO A 2 24.16 -17.05 28.42
C PRO A 2 25.05 -18.30 28.27
N ARG A 3 26.00 -18.50 29.19
CA ARG A 3 26.90 -19.68 29.21
C ARG A 3 26.15 -21.03 29.12
N PRO A 4 25.03 -21.26 29.83
CA PRO A 4 24.30 -22.52 29.73
C PRO A 4 23.81 -22.83 28.30
N ALA A 5 23.36 -21.82 27.55
CA ALA A 5 22.87 -22.00 26.18
C ALA A 5 24.01 -22.35 25.21
N VAL A 6 25.22 -21.81 25.43
CA VAL A 6 26.41 -22.18 24.64
C VAL A 6 26.80 -23.63 24.91
N LEU A 7 26.84 -24.05 26.18
CA LEU A 7 27.18 -25.42 26.57
C LEU A 7 26.17 -26.44 26.02
N ASP A 8 24.87 -26.13 26.06
CA ASP A 8 23.83 -26.97 25.46
C ASP A 8 24.08 -27.21 23.96
N ARG A 9 24.39 -26.13 23.22
CA ARG A 9 24.69 -26.21 21.79
C ARG A 9 25.92 -27.06 21.49
N LEU A 10 27.00 -26.90 22.27
CA LEU A 10 28.26 -27.64 22.08
C LEU A 10 28.16 -29.13 22.44
N ARG A 11 27.23 -29.53 23.31
CA ARG A 11 27.01 -30.93 23.68
C ARG A 11 26.23 -31.73 22.62
N ARG A 12 25.66 -31.07 21.62
CA ARG A 12 24.92 -31.74 20.54
C ARG A 12 25.90 -32.53 19.68
N GLN A 13 25.58 -33.80 19.41
CA GLN A 13 26.38 -34.69 18.55
C GLN A 13 26.26 -34.30 17.06
N LYS A 14 26.73 -33.10 16.71
CA LYS A 14 26.72 -32.55 15.35
C LYS A 14 28.12 -32.06 14.98
N ARG A 15 28.50 -32.24 13.71
CA ARG A 15 29.78 -31.73 13.16
C ARG A 15 29.81 -30.20 13.05
N PHE A 16 28.65 -29.55 13.07
CA PHE A 16 28.52 -28.10 12.95
C PHE A 16 27.35 -27.60 13.79
N VAL A 17 27.58 -26.52 14.55
CA VAL A 17 26.55 -25.82 15.31
C VAL A 17 26.82 -24.31 15.29
N TRP A 18 25.80 -23.53 14.93
CA TRP A 18 25.85 -22.07 15.07
C TRP A 18 25.83 -21.68 16.55
N LEU A 19 26.86 -20.97 17.02
CA LEU A 19 26.86 -20.39 18.36
C LEU A 19 26.17 -19.02 18.37
N ARG A 20 26.53 -18.14 17.45
CA ARG A 20 25.90 -16.83 17.24
C ARG A 20 26.10 -16.40 15.79
N ARG A 21 25.14 -15.68 15.23
CA ARG A 21 25.18 -15.12 13.86
C ARG A 21 25.21 -13.59 13.93
N LYS A 22 25.62 -12.95 12.83
CA LYS A 22 25.61 -11.48 12.67
C LYS A 22 26.31 -10.75 13.84
N LEU A 23 27.55 -11.15 14.12
CA LEU A 23 28.38 -10.49 15.12
C LEU A 23 28.90 -9.16 14.56
N ASP A 24 28.98 -8.13 15.40
CA ASP A 24 29.74 -6.93 15.07
C ASP A 24 31.22 -7.28 14.84
N ASP A 25 31.86 -6.61 13.88
CA ASP A 25 33.26 -6.88 13.51
C ASP A 25 34.21 -6.79 14.71
N GLY A 26 33.98 -5.84 15.62
CA GLY A 26 34.77 -5.71 16.85
C GLY A 26 34.58 -6.88 17.83
N VAL A 27 33.38 -7.45 17.90
CA VAL A 27 33.12 -8.66 18.71
C VAL A 27 33.76 -9.88 18.05
N ALA A 28 33.63 -10.00 16.73
CA ALA A 28 34.23 -11.07 15.94
C ALA A 28 35.76 -11.08 16.10
N ALA A 29 36.41 -9.92 15.99
CA ALA A 29 37.86 -9.78 16.19
C ALA A 29 38.31 -10.23 17.59
N ARG A 30 37.59 -9.85 18.65
CA ARG A 30 37.89 -10.30 20.03
C ARG A 30 37.71 -11.80 20.20
N ILE A 31 36.74 -12.41 19.53
CA ILE A 31 36.53 -13.86 19.56
C ILE A 31 37.66 -14.57 18.79
N ALA A 32 38.07 -14.05 17.64
CA ALA A 32 39.17 -14.58 16.84
C ALA A 32 40.48 -14.62 17.66
N SER A 33 40.76 -13.55 18.41
CA SER A 33 41.99 -13.46 19.22
C SER A 33 42.08 -14.48 20.37
N LEU A 34 40.98 -15.17 20.71
CA LEU A 34 41.01 -16.21 21.75
C LEU A 34 41.67 -17.51 21.28
N GLY A 35 41.87 -17.71 19.97
CA GLY A 35 42.59 -18.87 19.44
C GLY A 35 41.97 -20.23 19.78
N ILE A 36 40.64 -20.28 20.03
CA ILE A 36 39.96 -21.50 20.47
C ILE A 36 39.88 -22.49 19.31
N GLN A 37 40.53 -23.64 19.45
CA GLN A 37 40.49 -24.71 18.46
C GLN A 37 39.05 -25.21 18.22
N GLY A 38 38.65 -25.32 16.94
CA GLY A 38 37.31 -25.74 16.53
C GLY A 38 36.26 -24.62 16.51
N LEU A 39 36.61 -23.40 16.93
CA LEU A 39 35.77 -22.22 16.76
C LEU A 39 36.14 -21.50 15.46
N HIS A 40 35.16 -21.33 14.57
CA HIS A 40 35.36 -20.67 13.29
C HIS A 40 34.43 -19.46 13.17
N LEU A 41 34.96 -18.38 12.59
CA LEU A 41 34.18 -17.22 12.18
C LEU A 41 33.85 -17.35 10.70
N ARG A 42 32.65 -16.94 10.33
CA ARG A 42 32.20 -16.89 8.95
C ARG A 42 31.69 -15.48 8.67
N THR A 43 32.19 -14.86 7.62
CA THR A 43 31.71 -13.55 7.17
C THR A 43 30.26 -13.68 6.71
N GLU A 44 29.40 -12.82 7.25
CA GLU A 44 27.99 -12.71 6.89
C GLU A 44 27.66 -11.24 6.69
N SER A 45 26.97 -10.89 5.61
CA SER A 45 26.39 -9.54 5.45
C SER A 45 25.15 -9.42 6.32
N HIS A 46 24.83 -8.23 6.82
CA HIS A 46 23.58 -7.93 7.53
C HIS A 46 22.87 -6.76 6.84
N ARG A 47 21.54 -6.84 6.69
CA ARG A 47 20.75 -5.75 6.13
C ARG A 47 20.46 -4.71 7.22
N VAL A 48 20.74 -3.44 6.93
CA VAL A 48 20.55 -2.34 7.87
C VAL A 48 19.59 -1.33 7.27
N TYR A 49 18.65 -0.84 8.07
CA TYR A 49 17.69 0.21 7.69
C TYR A 49 18.00 1.47 8.50
N PRO A 50 18.80 2.42 7.95
CA PRO A 50 19.34 3.56 8.72
C PRO A 50 18.29 4.52 9.25
N HIS A 51 17.07 4.49 8.69
CA HIS A 51 15.97 5.36 9.07
C HIS A 51 14.93 4.67 9.97
N GLY A 52 15.23 3.47 10.49
CA GLY A 52 14.35 2.73 11.40
C GLY A 52 12.97 2.53 10.79
N THR A 53 11.94 3.07 11.45
CA THR A 53 10.53 2.89 11.06
C THR A 53 10.11 3.62 9.79
N LEU A 54 10.90 4.59 9.31
CA LEU A 54 10.51 5.41 8.18
C LEU A 54 10.34 4.57 6.90
N ALA A 55 9.17 4.67 6.28
CA ALA A 55 8.78 3.94 5.07
C ALA A 55 8.92 2.41 5.21
N SER A 56 8.92 1.87 6.43
CA SER A 56 9.24 0.45 6.64
C SER A 56 8.22 -0.51 6.04
N ASN A 57 6.94 -0.11 5.94
CA ASN A 57 5.90 -0.87 5.25
C ASN A 57 6.07 -0.89 3.72
N ILE A 58 6.85 0.04 3.17
CA ILE A 58 7.17 0.10 1.74
C ILE A 58 8.46 -0.69 1.50
N VAL A 59 9.53 -0.33 2.20
CA VAL A 59 10.85 -0.97 2.06
C VAL A 59 10.76 -2.45 2.42
N GLY A 60 10.04 -2.77 3.50
CA GLY A 60 9.96 -4.11 4.05
C GLY A 60 11.21 -4.47 4.85
N PHE A 61 11.50 -5.77 4.92
CA PHE A 61 12.67 -6.26 5.62
C PHE A 61 13.17 -7.58 5.03
N ALA A 62 14.45 -7.86 5.24
CA ALA A 62 15.14 -9.10 4.94
C ALA A 62 15.37 -9.92 6.22
N GLY A 63 15.27 -11.24 6.09
CA GLY A 63 15.45 -12.17 7.20
C GLY A 63 16.91 -12.38 7.60
N LEU A 64 17.13 -13.31 8.54
CA LEU A 64 18.48 -13.68 9.02
C LEU A 64 19.43 -14.14 7.89
N ASP A 65 18.88 -14.71 6.82
CA ASP A 65 19.64 -15.16 5.65
C ASP A 65 19.76 -14.10 4.55
N ASN A 66 19.38 -12.85 4.84
CA ASN A 66 19.33 -11.71 3.92
C ASN A 66 18.37 -11.87 2.74
N THR A 67 17.43 -12.80 2.82
CA THR A 67 16.33 -12.92 1.86
C THR A 67 15.23 -11.94 2.22
N GLY A 68 14.75 -11.15 1.26
CA GLY A 68 13.59 -10.28 1.42
C GLY A 68 12.35 -11.07 1.84
N LEU A 69 11.68 -10.60 2.90
CA LEU A 69 10.50 -11.22 3.48
C LEU A 69 9.25 -10.35 3.35
N GLU A 70 9.41 -9.05 3.17
CA GLU A 70 8.31 -8.13 2.90
C GLU A 70 8.73 -6.97 1.99
N GLY A 71 7.77 -6.21 1.47
CA GLY A 71 7.95 -4.92 0.83
C GLY A 71 8.78 -5.01 -0.45
N ILE A 72 9.56 -3.96 -0.71
CA ILE A 72 10.49 -3.92 -1.83
C ILE A 72 11.60 -4.96 -1.67
N GLU A 73 12.06 -5.26 -0.45
CA GLU A 73 13.04 -6.34 -0.22
C GLU A 73 12.52 -7.67 -0.80
N TYR A 74 11.27 -8.04 -0.53
CA TYR A 74 10.67 -9.26 -1.09
C TYR A 74 10.37 -9.15 -2.59
N LYS A 75 9.72 -8.06 -3.01
CA LYS A 75 9.23 -7.89 -4.39
C LYS A 75 10.38 -7.81 -5.40
N TYR A 76 11.51 -7.23 -5.00
CA TYR A 76 12.68 -6.98 -5.84
C TYR A 76 13.91 -7.78 -5.40
N GLU A 77 13.74 -8.89 -4.68
CA GLU A 77 14.82 -9.79 -4.26
C GLU A 77 15.79 -10.11 -5.41
N ASP A 78 15.28 -10.51 -6.58
CA ASP A 78 16.10 -10.87 -7.74
C ASP A 78 16.93 -9.70 -8.32
N VAL A 79 16.51 -8.47 -8.04
CA VAL A 79 17.17 -7.24 -8.45
C VAL A 79 18.19 -6.80 -7.39
N LEU A 80 17.82 -6.89 -6.11
CA LEU A 80 18.63 -6.46 -4.96
C LEU A 80 19.74 -7.46 -4.62
N THR A 81 19.52 -8.74 -4.89
CA THR A 81 20.46 -9.81 -4.54
C THR A 81 21.53 -9.95 -5.61
N GLY A 82 22.77 -9.76 -5.21
CA GLY A 82 23.94 -10.01 -6.06
C GLY A 82 24.13 -11.49 -6.35
N ARG A 83 24.66 -11.80 -7.54
CA ARG A 83 24.92 -13.18 -7.97
C ARG A 83 26.38 -13.53 -7.73
N LYS A 84 26.62 -14.74 -7.23
CA LYS A 84 27.96 -15.35 -7.31
C LYS A 84 28.23 -15.66 -8.79
N GLY A 85 29.29 -15.08 -9.33
CA GLY A 85 29.83 -15.41 -10.63
C GLY A 85 30.32 -16.87 -10.70
N PRO A 86 30.63 -17.35 -11.92
CA PRO A 86 31.03 -18.72 -12.14
C PRO A 86 32.24 -19.08 -11.26
N ALA A 87 32.17 -20.23 -10.58
CA ALA A 87 33.05 -20.65 -9.47
C ALA A 87 34.52 -20.95 -9.84
N ARG A 88 35.10 -20.28 -10.84
CA ARG A 88 36.40 -20.66 -11.42
C ARG A 88 37.60 -19.86 -10.92
N THR A 89 37.44 -18.78 -10.17
CA THR A 89 38.58 -18.00 -9.68
C THR A 89 38.28 -17.38 -8.33
N SER A 90 38.91 -17.91 -7.27
CA SER A 90 38.94 -17.40 -5.89
C SER A 90 37.58 -17.29 -5.14
N PRO A 91 37.50 -17.68 -3.85
CA PRO A 91 36.29 -17.50 -3.03
C PRO A 91 35.78 -16.05 -2.93
N ASP A 92 36.64 -15.08 -3.23
CA ASP A 92 36.38 -13.64 -3.06
C ASP A 92 36.27 -12.85 -4.38
N ALA A 93 36.52 -13.43 -5.57
CA ALA A 93 36.79 -12.62 -6.77
C ALA A 93 35.62 -12.40 -7.74
N ASP A 94 34.50 -13.11 -7.65
CA ASP A 94 33.39 -12.95 -8.60
C ASP A 94 32.04 -12.78 -7.89
N TYR A 95 31.87 -11.77 -7.03
CA TYR A 95 30.53 -11.40 -6.55
C TYR A 95 30.02 -10.20 -7.34
N VAL A 96 29.05 -10.42 -8.22
CA VAL A 96 28.36 -9.34 -8.92
C VAL A 96 27.33 -8.78 -7.94
N LYS A 97 27.51 -7.53 -7.53
CA LYS A 97 26.56 -6.85 -6.64
C LYS A 97 25.17 -6.78 -7.29
N GLY A 98 24.14 -6.81 -6.46
CA GLY A 98 22.79 -6.52 -6.90
C GLY A 98 22.65 -5.05 -7.29
N CYS A 99 21.55 -4.75 -7.95
CA CYS A 99 21.17 -3.40 -8.33
C CYS A 99 20.54 -2.66 -7.13
N SER A 100 20.50 -1.34 -7.23
CA SER A 100 19.77 -0.47 -6.32
C SER A 100 18.37 -0.20 -6.85
N VAL A 101 17.40 -0.08 -5.96
CA VAL A 101 16.03 0.34 -6.28
C VAL A 101 15.81 1.71 -5.69
N ARG A 102 15.52 2.71 -6.54
CA ARG A 102 15.14 4.06 -6.11
C ARG A 102 13.63 4.13 -6.03
N LEU A 103 13.11 4.59 -4.89
CA LEU A 103 11.68 4.78 -4.69
C LEU A 103 11.23 6.17 -5.13
N THR A 104 9.95 6.32 -5.43
CA THR A 104 9.30 7.63 -5.65
C THR A 104 9.04 8.38 -4.35
N ILE A 105 9.19 7.72 -3.21
CA ILE A 105 8.88 8.21 -1.87
C ILE A 105 9.76 9.41 -1.53
N ASP A 106 9.11 10.53 -1.24
CA ASP A 106 9.78 11.71 -0.70
C ASP A 106 9.89 11.54 0.82
N ARG A 107 11.13 11.54 1.33
CA ARG A 107 11.40 11.32 2.74
C ARG A 107 10.70 12.33 3.67
N VAL A 108 10.60 13.59 3.26
CA VAL A 108 9.97 14.64 4.09
C VAL A 108 8.46 14.47 4.10
N VAL A 109 7.87 14.18 2.94
CA VAL A 109 6.43 13.90 2.83
C VAL A 109 6.06 12.63 3.61
N GLN A 110 6.83 11.54 3.46
CA GLN A 110 6.61 10.29 4.18
C GLN A 110 6.70 10.48 5.70
N TYR A 111 7.78 11.10 6.19
CA TYR A 111 7.94 11.35 7.62
C TYR A 111 6.78 12.19 8.18
N THR A 112 6.36 13.21 7.44
CA THR A 112 5.23 14.05 7.84
C THR A 112 3.95 13.22 7.87
N ALA A 113 3.67 12.43 6.83
CA ALA A 113 2.49 11.58 6.77
C ALA A 113 2.45 10.54 7.92
N GLU A 114 3.58 9.90 8.24
CA GLU A 114 3.71 8.97 9.36
C GLU A 114 3.45 9.64 10.71
N ARG A 115 4.04 10.82 10.94
CA ARG A 115 3.84 11.58 12.18
C ARG A 115 2.38 11.98 12.36
N GLU A 116 1.75 12.49 11.30
CA GLU A 116 0.37 12.98 11.37
C GLU A 116 -0.64 11.82 11.48
N ILE A 117 -0.41 10.69 10.79
CA ILE A 117 -1.30 9.52 10.92
C ILE A 117 -1.17 8.87 12.29
N GLU A 118 0.05 8.76 12.85
CA GLU A 118 0.25 8.31 14.22
C GLU A 118 -0.50 9.21 15.21
N ARG A 119 -0.34 10.53 15.10
CA ARG A 119 -1.04 11.48 15.97
C ARG A 119 -2.55 11.28 15.88
N GLY A 120 -3.10 11.24 14.67
CA GLY A 120 -4.54 11.07 14.45
C GLY A 120 -5.09 9.76 15.01
N VAL A 121 -4.35 8.65 14.85
CA VAL A 121 -4.75 7.36 15.42
C VAL A 121 -4.74 7.40 16.95
N ARG A 122 -3.70 7.97 17.57
CA ARG A 122 -3.59 8.08 19.03
C ARG A 122 -4.66 8.99 19.63
N GLU A 123 -4.92 10.16 19.02
CA GLU A 123 -5.91 11.12 19.49
C GLU A 123 -7.34 10.60 19.38
N SER A 124 -7.64 9.80 18.33
CA SER A 124 -8.97 9.21 18.13
C SER A 124 -9.20 7.91 18.89
N GLY A 125 -8.15 7.28 19.41
CA GLY A 125 -8.22 5.93 19.99
C GLY A 125 -8.48 4.84 18.94
N ALA A 126 -8.21 5.11 17.67
CA ALA A 126 -8.32 4.12 16.60
C ALA A 126 -7.26 3.01 16.75
N THR A 127 -7.50 1.85 16.15
CA THR A 127 -6.55 0.72 16.18
C THR A 127 -5.42 0.88 15.16
N GLN A 128 -5.73 1.49 14.01
CA GLN A 128 -4.81 1.69 12.89
C GLN A 128 -5.26 2.84 11.98
N GLY A 129 -4.37 3.32 11.13
CA GLY A 129 -4.67 4.36 10.14
C GLY A 129 -3.62 4.45 9.03
N ALA A 130 -4.04 4.88 7.83
CA ALA A 130 -3.17 5.09 6.67
C ALA A 130 -3.29 6.52 6.14
N ALA A 131 -2.19 7.03 5.59
CA ALA A 131 -2.14 8.26 4.82
C ALA A 131 -1.32 8.04 3.54
N VAL A 132 -1.95 8.26 2.39
CA VAL A 132 -1.32 8.06 1.07
C VAL A 132 -1.28 9.38 0.32
N VAL A 133 -0.11 9.75 -0.20
CA VAL A 133 0.11 10.97 -0.97
C VAL A 133 0.59 10.59 -2.36
N MET A 134 -0.14 11.04 -3.38
CA MET A 134 0.16 10.76 -4.79
C MET A 134 0.32 12.05 -5.57
N GLU A 135 1.36 12.13 -6.39
CA GLU A 135 1.52 13.17 -7.39
C GLU A 135 0.55 12.92 -8.56
N VAL A 136 -0.42 13.83 -8.71
CA VAL A 136 -1.58 13.68 -9.60
C VAL A 136 -1.20 13.45 -11.07
N LYS A 137 -0.19 14.18 -11.58
CA LYS A 137 0.17 14.15 -13.00
C LYS A 137 0.94 12.91 -13.42
N THR A 138 1.57 12.21 -12.46
CA THR A 138 2.51 11.12 -12.75
C THR A 138 2.06 9.79 -12.20
N GLY A 139 1.24 9.79 -11.14
CA GLY A 139 0.91 8.59 -10.37
C GLY A 139 2.00 8.21 -9.35
N ARG A 140 3.07 9.00 -9.21
CA ARG A 140 4.13 8.73 -8.23
C ARG A 140 3.57 8.82 -6.81
N LEU A 141 3.77 7.77 -6.02
CA LEU A 141 3.47 7.80 -4.60
C LEU A 141 4.61 8.51 -3.89
N LEU A 142 4.33 9.66 -3.29
CA LEU A 142 5.29 10.42 -2.50
C LEU A 142 5.31 9.94 -1.04
N ALA A 143 4.19 9.39 -0.57
CA ALA A 143 4.11 8.74 0.73
C ALA A 143 3.05 7.63 0.74
N VAL A 144 3.35 6.54 1.45
CA VAL A 144 2.40 5.48 1.83
C VAL A 144 2.65 5.18 3.31
N ALA A 145 2.09 6.02 4.16
CA ALA A 145 2.28 5.96 5.60
C ALA A 145 1.18 5.14 6.27
N LYS A 146 1.55 4.44 7.35
CA LYS A 146 0.61 3.70 8.19
C LYS A 146 1.01 3.78 9.66
N TYR A 147 0.04 3.57 10.55
CA TYR A 147 0.27 3.29 11.96
C TYR A 147 -0.60 2.09 12.37
N PRO A 148 -0.11 1.13 13.17
CA PRO A 148 1.19 1.09 13.86
C PRO A 148 2.40 0.89 12.94
N LEU A 149 3.54 1.46 13.34
CA LEU A 149 4.84 1.37 12.67
C LEU A 149 5.60 0.09 13.09
N VAL A 150 6.54 -0.33 12.24
CA VAL A 150 7.47 -1.45 12.51
C VAL A 150 8.89 -0.97 12.27
N ASP A 151 9.81 -1.31 13.17
CA ASP A 151 11.24 -1.16 12.89
C ASP A 151 11.75 -2.43 12.18
N PRO A 152 12.16 -2.33 10.90
CA PRO A 152 12.64 -3.48 10.14
C PRO A 152 13.97 -4.03 10.68
N ASN A 153 14.71 -3.27 11.50
CA ASN A 153 15.91 -3.78 12.19
C ASN A 153 15.57 -4.72 13.37
N SER A 154 14.33 -4.72 13.86
CA SER A 154 13.84 -5.59 14.93
C SER A 154 12.48 -6.23 14.59
N TYR A 155 12.26 -6.54 13.30
CA TYR A 155 10.98 -7.02 12.77
C TYR A 155 10.37 -8.22 13.52
N TRP A 156 11.21 -9.08 14.13
CA TRP A 156 10.78 -10.26 14.91
C TRP A 156 10.06 -9.91 16.21
N GLU A 157 10.09 -8.65 16.65
CA GLU A 157 9.37 -8.16 17.83
C GLU A 157 7.91 -7.80 17.51
N PHE A 158 7.54 -7.76 16.23
CA PHE A 158 6.25 -7.29 15.75
C PHE A 158 5.43 -8.45 15.16
N SER A 159 4.10 -8.33 15.21
CA SER A 159 3.16 -9.30 14.66
C SER A 159 1.82 -8.63 14.33
N GLY A 160 0.92 -9.35 13.65
CA GLY A 160 -0.43 -8.87 13.35
C GLY A 160 -0.44 -7.62 12.44
N ASP A 161 -1.33 -6.67 12.74
CA ASP A 161 -1.57 -5.47 11.92
C ASP A 161 -0.34 -4.55 11.80
N ALA A 162 0.58 -4.62 12.75
CA ALA A 162 1.85 -3.90 12.65
C ALA A 162 2.67 -4.37 11.43
N MET A 163 2.69 -5.67 11.14
CA MET A 163 3.46 -6.22 10.02
C MET A 163 2.77 -6.03 8.66
N LYS A 164 1.46 -5.78 8.66
CA LYS A 164 0.67 -5.71 7.44
C LYS A 164 0.73 -4.32 6.81
N ASN A 165 1.00 -4.24 5.51
CA ASN A 165 0.82 -3.02 4.72
C ASN A 165 -0.66 -2.83 4.29
N PHE A 166 -1.54 -2.58 5.26
CA PHE A 166 -2.99 -2.51 5.04
C PHE A 166 -3.45 -1.42 4.06
N ALA A 167 -2.62 -0.40 3.77
CA ALA A 167 -2.91 0.57 2.72
C ALA A 167 -3.02 -0.08 1.32
N VAL A 168 -2.33 -1.21 1.14
CA VAL A 168 -2.22 -1.97 -0.13
C VAL A 168 -3.08 -3.24 -0.08
N VAL A 169 -3.06 -3.95 1.05
CA VAL A 169 -3.61 -5.31 1.13
C VAL A 169 -5.05 -5.35 1.67
N ASP A 170 -5.44 -4.40 2.53
CA ASP A 170 -6.79 -4.39 3.09
C ASP A 170 -7.74 -3.57 2.20
N SER A 171 -8.93 -4.11 1.97
CA SER A 171 -10.00 -3.42 1.25
C SER A 171 -11.15 -3.10 2.19
N PHE A 172 -11.82 -1.97 2.00
CA PHE A 172 -12.94 -1.51 2.82
C PHE A 172 -14.04 -0.90 1.96
N GLU A 173 -15.26 -0.79 2.49
CA GLU A 173 -16.32 -0.03 1.83
C GLU A 173 -16.03 1.48 1.94
N PRO A 174 -15.86 2.21 0.82
CA PRO A 174 -15.45 3.62 0.84
C PRO A 174 -16.52 4.58 1.35
N GLY A 175 -17.78 4.11 1.41
CA GLY A 175 -18.92 4.90 1.81
C GLY A 175 -19.04 6.19 0.99
N SER A 176 -19.34 7.29 1.68
CA SER A 176 -19.71 8.55 1.03
C SER A 176 -18.61 9.17 0.16
N THR A 177 -17.35 8.78 0.33
CA THR A 177 -16.26 9.23 -0.56
C THR A 177 -16.51 8.82 -2.02
N LEU A 178 -17.21 7.69 -2.25
CA LEU A 178 -17.54 7.22 -3.60
C LEU A 178 -18.62 8.05 -4.30
N LYS A 179 -19.39 8.88 -3.57
CA LYS A 179 -20.41 9.76 -4.17
C LYS A 179 -19.82 10.70 -5.22
N VAL A 180 -18.55 11.10 -5.05
CA VAL A 180 -17.83 11.94 -6.03
C VAL A 180 -17.71 11.20 -7.37
N ILE A 181 -17.40 9.91 -7.34
CA ILE A 181 -17.24 9.07 -8.53
C ILE A 181 -18.62 8.77 -9.16
N ALA A 182 -19.63 8.51 -8.32
CA ALA A 182 -21.01 8.35 -8.80
C ALA A 182 -21.54 9.63 -9.45
N ALA A 183 -21.23 10.81 -8.89
CA ALA A 183 -21.55 12.09 -9.48
C ALA A 183 -20.81 12.32 -10.80
N ALA A 184 -19.54 11.91 -10.91
CA ALA A 184 -18.80 11.96 -12.18
C ALA A 184 -19.48 11.10 -13.27
N ALA A 185 -19.89 9.87 -12.93
CA ALA A 185 -20.64 8.99 -13.85
C ALA A 185 -21.97 9.63 -14.31
N LEU A 186 -22.67 10.29 -13.39
CA LEU A 186 -23.91 10.99 -13.68
C LEU A 186 -23.67 12.18 -14.61
N LEU A 187 -22.67 13.02 -14.33
CA LEU A 187 -22.38 14.23 -15.10
C LEU A 187 -21.90 13.93 -16.52
N GLU A 188 -21.17 12.83 -16.73
CA GLU A 188 -20.74 12.40 -18.06
C GLU A 188 -21.92 12.10 -19.00
N THR A 189 -23.03 11.60 -18.44
CA THR A 189 -24.19 11.15 -19.24
C THR A 189 -25.40 12.06 -19.14
N HIS A 190 -25.51 12.84 -18.06
CA HIS A 190 -26.65 13.70 -17.75
C HIS A 190 -26.18 15.04 -17.15
N PRO A 191 -25.41 15.86 -17.88
CA PRO A 191 -24.86 17.11 -17.35
C PRO A 191 -25.94 18.11 -16.87
N GLY A 192 -27.16 18.01 -17.38
CA GLY A 192 -28.31 18.83 -16.97
C GLY A 192 -28.67 18.73 -15.47
N VAL A 193 -28.24 17.65 -14.79
CA VAL A 193 -28.48 17.46 -13.34
C VAL A 193 -27.88 18.58 -12.48
N LEU A 194 -26.91 19.34 -13.01
CA LEU A 194 -26.31 20.49 -12.30
C LEU A 194 -27.33 21.60 -12.00
N GLY A 195 -28.37 21.74 -12.83
CA GLY A 195 -29.44 22.72 -12.63
C GLY A 195 -30.62 22.21 -11.80
N GLU A 196 -30.58 20.95 -11.35
CA GLU A 196 -31.69 20.30 -10.67
C GLU A 196 -31.59 20.38 -9.15
N ARG A 197 -32.73 20.19 -8.50
CA ARG A 197 -32.83 20.10 -7.03
C ARG A 197 -33.39 18.75 -6.63
N PHE A 198 -32.88 18.23 -5.52
CA PHE A 198 -33.21 16.93 -4.96
C PHE A 198 -33.69 17.10 -3.53
N ARG A 199 -34.89 16.63 -3.24
CA ARG A 199 -35.52 16.79 -1.92
C ARG A 199 -35.08 15.68 -0.97
N CYS A 200 -34.52 16.05 0.19
CA CYS A 200 -34.14 15.11 1.23
C CYS A 200 -35.00 15.30 2.49
N GLU A 201 -35.79 14.27 2.80
CA GLU A 201 -36.62 14.19 4.02
C GLU A 201 -35.99 13.30 5.10
N GLY A 202 -34.66 13.13 5.06
CA GLY A 202 -33.92 12.28 5.99
C GLY A 202 -33.90 10.79 5.63
N LYS A 203 -34.66 10.37 4.62
CA LYS A 203 -34.67 9.00 4.08
C LYS A 203 -35.09 8.99 2.61
N ILE A 204 -34.92 7.85 1.96
CA ILE A 204 -35.51 7.55 0.66
C ILE A 204 -35.94 6.08 0.60
N GLU A 205 -37.10 5.84 -0.01
CA GLU A 205 -37.56 4.50 -0.36
C GLU A 205 -37.11 4.17 -1.78
N VAL A 206 -36.43 3.04 -1.94
CA VAL A 206 -35.89 2.62 -3.22
C VAL A 206 -35.85 1.09 -3.31
N ALA A 207 -36.43 0.56 -4.39
CA ALA A 207 -36.73 -0.86 -4.51
C ALA A 207 -37.53 -1.34 -3.27
N ASP A 208 -37.01 -2.32 -2.55
CA ASP A 208 -37.57 -2.94 -1.35
C ASP A 208 -36.91 -2.43 -0.05
N ALA A 209 -36.11 -1.36 -0.12
CA ALA A 209 -35.35 -0.84 1.01
C ALA A 209 -35.63 0.64 1.34
N VAL A 210 -35.44 0.99 2.61
CA VAL A 210 -35.45 2.38 3.10
C VAL A 210 -34.03 2.79 3.49
N ILE A 211 -33.44 3.70 2.73
CA ILE A 211 -32.09 4.22 2.98
C ILE A 211 -32.17 5.53 3.73
N LYS A 212 -31.52 5.61 4.90
CA LYS A 212 -31.50 6.79 5.76
C LYS A 212 -30.37 7.76 5.42
N CYS A 213 -30.59 9.04 5.71
CA CYS A 213 -29.56 10.06 5.80
C CYS A 213 -29.25 10.33 7.28
N THR A 214 -28.12 10.99 7.53
CA THR A 214 -27.72 11.46 8.87
C THR A 214 -28.63 12.58 9.39
N ALA A 215 -29.25 13.34 8.49
CA ALA A 215 -30.18 14.42 8.79
C ALA A 215 -31.19 14.66 7.65
N VAL A 216 -32.20 15.49 7.92
CA VAL A 216 -33.06 16.10 6.90
C VAL A 216 -32.30 17.28 6.28
N HIS A 217 -32.10 17.27 4.96
CA HIS A 217 -31.30 18.29 4.27
C HIS A 217 -32.12 19.27 3.42
N GLY A 218 -33.42 19.02 3.23
CA GLY A 218 -34.26 19.86 2.37
C GLY A 218 -33.90 19.74 0.88
N ASP A 219 -34.02 20.83 0.13
CA ASP A 219 -33.79 20.84 -1.32
C ASP A 219 -32.34 21.20 -1.67
N LEU A 220 -31.59 20.19 -2.10
CA LEU A 220 -30.17 20.30 -2.43
C LEU A 220 -29.92 20.26 -3.94
N THR A 221 -28.97 21.06 -4.41
CA THR A 221 -28.28 20.86 -5.69
C THR A 221 -27.26 19.72 -5.59
N LEU A 222 -26.64 19.31 -6.70
CA LEU A 222 -25.64 18.23 -6.70
C LEU A 222 -24.42 18.53 -5.80
N ASP A 223 -23.95 19.78 -5.77
CA ASP A 223 -22.87 20.19 -4.86
C ASP A 223 -23.31 20.11 -3.39
N GLY A 224 -24.56 20.49 -3.09
CA GLY A 224 -25.16 20.34 -1.77
C GLY A 224 -25.25 18.87 -1.34
N ILE A 225 -25.57 17.97 -2.28
CA ILE A 225 -25.58 16.51 -2.03
C ILE A 225 -24.19 16.03 -1.58
N ILE A 226 -23.13 16.43 -2.29
CA ILE A 226 -21.76 16.04 -1.94
C ILE A 226 -21.33 16.67 -0.61
N LYS A 227 -21.56 17.98 -0.44
CA LYS A 227 -21.20 18.76 0.77
C LYS A 227 -21.82 18.19 2.04
N HIS A 228 -23.11 17.84 2.00
CA HIS A 228 -23.84 17.30 3.14
C HIS A 228 -23.87 15.77 3.17
N SER A 229 -23.19 15.12 2.22
CA SER A 229 -23.17 13.67 2.10
C SER A 229 -24.58 13.04 2.06
N CYS A 230 -25.50 13.65 1.31
CA CYS A 230 -26.91 13.25 1.29
C CYS A 230 -27.14 11.95 0.51
N ASN A 231 -27.44 10.84 1.20
CA ASN A 231 -27.78 9.56 0.57
C ASN A 231 -29.05 9.66 -0.30
N ALA A 232 -30.11 10.28 0.22
CA ALA A 232 -31.38 10.40 -0.49
C ALA A 232 -31.22 11.20 -1.79
N GLY A 233 -30.44 12.28 -1.77
CA GLY A 233 -30.22 13.13 -2.93
C GLY A 233 -29.40 12.42 -4.01
N ILE A 234 -28.28 11.78 -3.65
CA ILE A 234 -27.48 11.06 -4.66
C ILE A 234 -28.27 9.88 -5.27
N ILE A 235 -29.06 9.16 -4.46
CA ILE A 235 -29.90 8.05 -4.94
C ILE A 235 -30.95 8.56 -5.93
N GLN A 236 -31.61 9.69 -5.65
CA GLN A 236 -32.54 10.32 -6.60
C GLN A 236 -31.83 10.69 -7.90
N ALA A 237 -30.64 11.28 -7.80
CA ALA A 237 -29.86 11.68 -8.96
C ALA A 237 -29.50 10.47 -9.83
N VAL A 238 -28.99 9.39 -9.26
CA VAL A 238 -28.56 8.19 -10.00
C VAL A 238 -29.71 7.31 -10.52
N LYS A 239 -30.99 7.57 -10.17
CA LYS A 239 -32.13 6.81 -10.72
C LYS A 239 -32.16 6.79 -12.25
N ARG A 240 -31.69 7.87 -12.88
CA ARG A 240 -31.60 8.03 -14.34
C ARG A 240 -30.37 7.36 -14.97
N LEU A 241 -29.36 7.01 -14.17
CA LEU A 241 -28.12 6.41 -14.66
C LEU A 241 -28.31 4.91 -14.91
N LYS A 242 -28.04 4.42 -16.12
CA LYS A 242 -28.07 2.97 -16.40
C LYS A 242 -27.03 2.22 -15.57
N ARG A 243 -27.33 0.99 -15.13
CA ARG A 243 -26.44 0.18 -14.27
C ARG A 243 -25.08 -0.04 -14.91
N GLU A 244 -25.09 -0.32 -16.20
CA GLU A 244 -23.91 -0.57 -17.02
C GLU A 244 -23.00 0.66 -17.09
N LYS A 245 -23.58 1.87 -17.09
CA LYS A 245 -22.81 3.12 -17.10
C LYS A 245 -22.14 3.40 -15.76
N LEU A 246 -22.82 3.10 -14.65
CA LEU A 246 -22.21 3.19 -13.32
C LEU A 246 -21.06 2.18 -13.20
N TYR A 247 -21.28 0.92 -13.57
CA TYR A 247 -20.24 -0.11 -13.54
C TYR A 247 -19.04 0.25 -14.40
N ALA A 248 -19.27 0.66 -15.66
CA ALA A 248 -18.19 1.06 -16.57
C ALA A 248 -17.36 2.21 -15.96
N THR A 249 -18.02 3.20 -15.36
CA THR A 249 -17.32 4.32 -14.72
C THR A 249 -16.49 3.85 -13.53
N LEU A 250 -17.07 3.09 -12.59
CA LEU A 250 -16.35 2.53 -11.44
C LEU A 250 -15.14 1.68 -11.87
N SER A 251 -15.31 0.88 -12.92
CA SER A 251 -14.23 0.09 -13.49
C SER A 251 -13.13 0.96 -14.14
N ARG A 252 -13.47 2.05 -14.84
CA ARG A 252 -12.47 2.99 -15.39
C ARG A 252 -11.68 3.71 -14.30
N PHE A 253 -12.31 4.02 -13.16
CA PHE A 253 -11.63 4.51 -11.96
C PHE A 253 -10.76 3.44 -11.26
N GLY A 254 -10.69 2.23 -11.78
CA GLY A 254 -9.76 1.19 -11.35
C GLY A 254 -10.29 0.25 -10.27
N PHE A 255 -11.55 0.38 -9.85
CA PHE A 255 -12.12 -0.49 -8.82
C PHE A 255 -12.39 -1.91 -9.32
N GLY A 256 -12.20 -2.89 -8.43
CA GLY A 256 -12.37 -4.32 -8.72
C GLY A 256 -11.20 -4.98 -9.45
N ARG A 257 -10.05 -4.29 -9.55
CA ARG A 257 -8.80 -4.83 -10.07
C ARG A 257 -7.61 -4.19 -9.38
N GLU A 258 -6.48 -4.89 -9.41
CA GLU A 258 -5.20 -4.35 -8.97
C GLU A 258 -4.83 -3.07 -9.74
N THR A 259 -4.27 -2.10 -9.02
CA THR A 259 -3.70 -0.89 -9.61
C THR A 259 -2.40 -1.21 -10.34
N GLY A 260 -1.69 -2.25 -9.92
CA GLY A 260 -0.37 -2.64 -10.42
C GLY A 260 0.77 -1.92 -9.71
N VAL A 261 0.50 -1.35 -8.53
CA VAL A 261 1.54 -0.75 -7.68
C VAL A 261 2.56 -1.81 -7.29
N GLU A 262 3.83 -1.44 -7.23
CA GLU A 262 4.93 -2.39 -7.07
C GLU A 262 5.16 -2.83 -5.61
N MET A 263 4.07 -3.04 -4.87
CA MET A 263 4.08 -3.54 -3.49
C MET A 263 3.42 -4.93 -3.41
N PRO A 264 3.92 -5.85 -2.57
CA PRO A 264 3.36 -7.19 -2.46
C PRO A 264 1.98 -7.20 -1.80
N GLY A 265 1.19 -8.23 -2.12
CA GLY A 265 -0.11 -8.48 -1.49
C GLY A 265 -1.24 -7.53 -1.91
N GLU A 266 -1.10 -6.80 -3.01
CA GLU A 266 -2.13 -5.88 -3.51
C GLU A 266 -3.50 -6.57 -3.61
N SER A 267 -4.49 -5.99 -2.93
CA SER A 267 -5.86 -6.46 -3.05
C SER A 267 -6.55 -5.83 -4.26
N PRO A 268 -7.28 -6.61 -5.09
CA PRO A 268 -8.08 -6.05 -6.17
C PRO A 268 -9.33 -5.32 -5.66
N GLY A 269 -9.66 -5.44 -4.36
CA GLY A 269 -10.95 -5.05 -3.81
C GLY A 269 -12.08 -5.91 -4.37
N LEU A 270 -13.29 -5.34 -4.46
CA LEU A 270 -14.46 -6.03 -4.97
C LEU A 270 -15.36 -5.07 -5.76
N LEU A 271 -15.61 -5.40 -7.02
CA LEU A 271 -16.67 -4.80 -7.83
C LEU A 271 -17.34 -5.91 -8.65
N ARG A 272 -18.52 -6.36 -8.22
CA ARG A 272 -19.27 -7.41 -8.92
C ARG A 272 -19.69 -6.97 -10.32
N GLY A 273 -19.72 -7.91 -11.26
CA GLY A 273 -20.25 -7.66 -12.60
C GLY A 273 -21.73 -7.28 -12.58
N VAL A 274 -22.19 -6.52 -13.58
CA VAL A 274 -23.58 -6.01 -13.63
C VAL A 274 -24.63 -7.14 -13.61
N GLY A 275 -24.29 -8.32 -14.15
CA GLY A 275 -25.17 -9.49 -14.13
C GLY A 275 -25.51 -9.99 -12.71
N ASP A 276 -24.64 -9.70 -11.74
CA ASP A 276 -24.81 -10.10 -10.34
C ASP A 276 -25.46 -9.00 -9.48
N TRP A 277 -25.90 -7.90 -10.10
CA TRP A 277 -26.48 -6.76 -9.40
C TRP A 277 -27.96 -6.97 -9.12
N SER A 278 -28.36 -6.74 -7.87
CA SER A 278 -29.77 -6.75 -7.45
C SER A 278 -30.51 -5.51 -7.94
N GLY A 279 -31.81 -5.44 -7.62
CA GLY A 279 -32.63 -4.21 -7.73
C GLY A 279 -31.98 -3.00 -7.06
N LEU A 280 -31.26 -3.24 -5.96
CA LEU A 280 -30.75 -2.23 -5.05
C LEU A 280 -29.29 -1.81 -5.35
N SER A 281 -28.49 -2.69 -5.95
CA SER A 281 -27.03 -2.52 -6.06
C SER A 281 -26.59 -1.19 -6.66
N ARG A 282 -27.26 -0.67 -7.70
CA ARG A 282 -26.95 0.64 -8.28
C ARG A 282 -26.98 1.76 -7.23
N TYR A 283 -27.95 1.70 -6.33
CA TYR A 283 -28.16 2.71 -5.30
C TYR A 283 -27.18 2.52 -4.14
N SER A 284 -26.95 1.28 -3.69
CA SER A 284 -25.92 0.94 -2.71
C SER A 284 -24.53 1.42 -3.17
N LEU A 285 -24.17 1.12 -4.42
CA LEU A 285 -22.90 1.53 -5.02
C LEU A 285 -22.78 3.06 -5.09
N SER A 286 -23.86 3.79 -5.36
CA SER A 286 -23.81 5.27 -5.41
C SER A 286 -23.44 5.92 -4.06
N ILE A 287 -23.59 5.18 -2.96
CA ILE A 287 -23.24 5.62 -1.60
C ILE A 287 -22.02 4.86 -1.03
N GLY A 288 -21.30 4.11 -1.87
CA GLY A 288 -20.08 3.40 -1.49
C GLY A 288 -20.28 2.13 -0.70
N GLN A 289 -21.37 1.42 -0.93
CA GLN A 289 -21.66 0.08 -0.38
C GLN A 289 -21.73 -0.96 -1.50
N GLU A 290 -21.61 -2.24 -1.16
CA GLU A 290 -21.50 -3.36 -2.13
C GLU A 290 -20.22 -3.31 -3.00
N ILE A 291 -19.22 -2.56 -2.56
CA ILE A 291 -17.92 -2.39 -3.20
C ILE A 291 -16.85 -2.32 -2.12
N SER A 292 -15.73 -3.00 -2.31
CA SER A 292 -14.56 -2.81 -1.46
C SER A 292 -13.38 -2.28 -2.27
N VAL A 293 -12.62 -1.37 -1.67
CA VAL A 293 -11.52 -0.66 -2.31
C VAL A 293 -10.33 -0.56 -1.37
N THR A 294 -9.12 -0.45 -1.91
CA THR A 294 -7.90 -0.17 -1.13
C THR A 294 -7.63 1.34 -1.03
N SER A 295 -6.76 1.75 -0.10
CA SER A 295 -6.33 3.15 -0.01
C SER A 295 -5.63 3.62 -1.29
N ILE A 296 -4.85 2.73 -1.94
CA ILE A 296 -4.19 3.01 -3.22
C ILE A 296 -5.21 3.23 -4.34
N GLN A 297 -6.25 2.39 -4.44
CA GLN A 297 -7.33 2.60 -5.42
C GLN A 297 -8.05 3.93 -5.20
N MET A 298 -8.33 4.29 -3.94
CA MET A 298 -9.01 5.55 -3.63
C MET A 298 -8.18 6.78 -3.98
N VAL A 299 -6.90 6.83 -3.61
CA VAL A 299 -6.04 7.97 -3.97
C VAL A 299 -5.88 8.08 -5.48
N ALA A 300 -5.78 6.94 -6.20
CA ALA A 300 -5.69 6.93 -7.66
C ALA A 300 -6.97 7.45 -8.33
N ALA A 301 -8.14 7.04 -7.83
CA ALA A 301 -9.43 7.49 -8.34
C ALA A 301 -9.64 9.00 -8.12
N PHE A 302 -9.32 9.51 -6.93
CA PHE A 302 -9.35 10.96 -6.67
C PHE A 302 -8.29 11.71 -7.46
N GLY A 303 -7.12 11.11 -7.68
CA GLY A 303 -6.10 11.62 -8.57
C GLY A 303 -6.62 11.81 -9.99
N ALA A 304 -7.39 10.87 -10.53
CA ALA A 304 -8.01 11.01 -11.85
C ALA A 304 -8.97 12.20 -11.93
N ILE A 305 -9.78 12.44 -10.89
CA ILE A 305 -10.65 13.62 -10.80
C ILE A 305 -9.80 14.90 -10.81
N ALA A 306 -8.75 14.96 -9.99
CA ALA A 306 -7.84 16.11 -9.94
C ALA A 306 -7.03 16.30 -11.23
N ASN A 307 -6.81 15.24 -12.00
CA ASN A 307 -6.05 15.23 -13.25
C ASN A 307 -6.93 15.43 -14.50
N GLY A 308 -8.09 16.09 -14.36
CA GLY A 308 -8.97 16.35 -15.49
C GLY A 308 -9.53 15.07 -16.15
N GLY A 309 -9.78 14.05 -15.34
CA GLY A 309 -10.32 12.75 -15.75
C GLY A 309 -9.26 11.72 -16.15
N VAL A 310 -7.97 12.07 -16.21
CA VAL A 310 -6.93 11.13 -16.66
C VAL A 310 -6.44 10.28 -15.49
N TYR A 311 -6.72 8.98 -15.53
CA TYR A 311 -6.25 8.03 -14.52
C TYR A 311 -4.77 7.71 -14.72
N MET A 312 -3.97 7.91 -13.67
CA MET A 312 -2.56 7.52 -13.62
C MET A 312 -2.42 6.23 -12.80
N THR A 313 -1.63 5.28 -13.30
CA THR A 313 -1.26 4.09 -12.54
C THR A 313 -0.33 4.50 -11.39
N PRO A 314 -0.70 4.20 -10.13
CA PRO A 314 0.17 4.44 -8.98
C PRO A 314 1.48 3.67 -9.11
N THR A 315 2.59 4.32 -8.79
CA THR A 315 3.91 3.68 -8.78
C THR A 315 4.72 4.13 -7.56
N VAL A 316 5.47 3.20 -6.98
CA VAL A 316 6.39 3.43 -5.85
C VAL A 316 7.86 3.36 -6.27
N ILE A 317 8.14 2.96 -7.51
CA ILE A 317 9.49 2.77 -8.04
C ILE A 317 9.80 3.88 -9.05
N GLU A 318 10.95 4.54 -8.86
CA GLU A 318 11.48 5.54 -9.77
C GLU A 318 12.40 4.88 -10.81
N SER A 319 13.38 4.11 -10.32
CA SER A 319 14.41 3.51 -11.15
C SER A 319 15.04 2.28 -10.49
N ILE A 320 15.61 1.43 -11.34
CA ILE A 320 16.60 0.42 -10.97
C ILE A 320 17.96 0.90 -11.48
N GLU A 321 18.94 0.92 -10.60
CA GLU A 321 20.27 1.49 -10.84
C GLU A 321 21.35 0.43 -10.61
N SER A 322 22.40 0.42 -11.43
CA SER A 322 23.59 -0.40 -11.19
C SER A 322 24.35 0.07 -9.94
N ASP A 323 25.37 -0.68 -9.55
CA ASP A 323 26.20 -0.38 -8.39
C ASP A 323 27.03 0.91 -8.55
N ASP A 324 27.34 1.32 -9.79
CA ASP A 324 27.97 2.60 -10.15
C ASP A 324 26.97 3.76 -10.31
N GLY A 325 25.67 3.50 -10.12
CA GLY A 325 24.61 4.50 -10.18
C GLY A 325 24.03 4.77 -11.57
N ALA A 326 24.42 4.02 -12.61
CA ALA A 326 23.78 4.14 -13.91
C ALA A 326 22.33 3.60 -13.87
N VAL A 327 21.39 4.34 -14.46
CA VAL A 327 19.98 3.92 -14.53
C VAL A 327 19.84 2.79 -15.55
N LEU A 328 19.52 1.59 -15.07
CA LEU A 328 19.27 0.40 -15.89
C LEU A 328 17.83 0.34 -16.38
N GLN A 329 16.89 0.78 -15.55
CA GLN A 329 15.47 0.84 -15.89
C GLN A 329 14.83 2.04 -15.19
N ALA A 330 14.14 2.88 -15.94
CA ALA A 330 13.33 3.99 -15.41
C ALA A 330 11.84 3.67 -15.52
N PHE A 331 11.08 4.05 -14.49
CA PHE A 331 9.64 3.87 -14.44
C PHE A 331 8.96 5.19 -14.80
N TYR A 332 8.43 5.26 -16.02
CA TYR A 332 7.75 6.45 -16.52
C TYR A 332 6.27 6.47 -16.12
N PRO A 333 5.66 7.66 -15.98
CA PRO A 333 4.22 7.80 -15.77
C PRO A 333 3.41 6.99 -16.78
N LYS A 334 2.51 6.14 -16.28
CA LYS A 334 1.60 5.34 -17.11
C LYS A 334 0.16 5.80 -16.88
N SER A 335 -0.54 6.16 -17.94
CA SER A 335 -1.95 6.49 -17.88
C SER A 335 -2.81 5.31 -18.36
N ARG A 336 -3.98 5.12 -17.74
CA ARG A 336 -5.04 4.21 -18.22
C ARG A 336 -6.09 4.93 -19.08
N GLY A 337 -5.86 6.19 -19.43
CA GLY A 337 -6.79 7.02 -20.21
C GLY A 337 -7.78 7.81 -19.34
N ARG A 338 -8.83 8.33 -20.00
CA ARG A 338 -9.97 9.03 -19.38
C ARG A 338 -11.17 8.10 -19.22
#